data_AF-A0A6I7QVU0-F1
#
_entry.id   AF-A0A6I7QVU0-F1
#
_cell.length_a   1.000
_cell.length_b   1.000
_cell.length_c   1.000
_cell.angle_alpha   90.00
_cell.angle_beta   90.00
_cell.angle_gamma   90.00
#
_symmetry.space_group_name_H-M   'P 1'
#
loop_
_entity.id
_entity.type
_entity.pdbx_description
1 polymer ?
#
loop_
_entity_poly.entity_id
_entity_poly.type
_entity_poly.pdbx_seq_one_letter_code
_entity_poly.pdbx_strand_id
1 'polypeptide(L)'
;MAAIVEESFSDIVSVELRENSFTVESLSREFPRVRFLLLDDSVSIGARINMAMRIMNAEAILVMWSTMDPPGSITRALETLKRTGTVCLSPALRNERGEALPVVQVPALQRRQLRVMTLPIRGRAVDTLFPFDYVGLYDRRRFEGLGMFDEQIGHPFWQKLDFGFRAALWGEQIRVEPTFRMTYRSMPEPEDQTASEGYERFYARNLAVRIRESGAGVPLLQALPFAIRSRKSIAEALRVFRDASGWVERNRERFLHDARTVVKEWSIDNA
;
A
#
# COMPACT_ATOMS: atom_id res chain seq x y z
N MET A 1 20.26 -10.49 3.78
CA MET A 1 21.00 -9.37 4.39
C MET A 1 22.34 -9.13 3.68
N ALA A 2 23.23 -10.13 3.56
CA ALA A 2 24.51 -9.98 2.87
C ALA A 2 24.42 -9.32 1.47
N ALA A 3 23.53 -9.80 0.60
CA ALA A 3 23.33 -9.22 -0.76
C ALA A 3 22.81 -7.77 -0.77
N ILE A 4 22.13 -7.32 0.30
CA ILE A 4 21.57 -5.94 0.38
C ILE A 4 22.68 -4.94 0.74
N VAL A 5 23.71 -5.38 1.46
CA VAL A 5 24.83 -4.51 1.90
C VAL A 5 25.83 -4.25 0.77
N GLU A 6 25.86 -5.12 -0.24
CA GLU A 6 26.69 -4.97 -1.44
C GLU A 6 26.10 -4.01 -2.49
N GLU A 7 24.78 -3.77 -2.45
CA GLU A 7 24.12 -2.82 -3.32
C GLU A 7 24.26 -1.36 -2.82
N SER A 8 24.17 -0.40 -3.73
CA SER A 8 24.39 1.05 -3.51
C SER A 8 23.27 1.74 -2.71
N PHE A 9 22.75 1.11 -1.66
CA PHE A 9 21.81 1.73 -0.74
C PHE A 9 22.56 2.68 0.21
N SER A 10 22.05 3.91 0.33
CA SER A 10 22.62 4.92 1.23
C SER A 10 22.38 4.60 2.70
N ASP A 11 21.26 3.95 3.01
CA ASP A 11 20.79 3.67 4.36
C ASP A 11 19.86 2.46 4.33
N ILE A 12 19.94 1.60 5.35
CA ILE A 12 19.15 0.37 5.44
C ILE A 12 18.55 0.31 6.84
N VAL A 13 17.23 0.17 6.92
CA VAL A 13 16.48 -0.01 8.16
C VAL A 13 15.81 -1.38 8.14
N SER A 14 16.07 -2.21 9.16
CA SER A 14 15.27 -3.41 9.43
C SER A 14 14.31 -3.10 10.58
N VAL A 15 13.02 -3.39 10.38
CA VAL A 15 12.00 -3.20 11.42
C VAL A 15 11.62 -4.56 11.99
N GLU A 16 11.97 -4.79 13.24
CA GLU A 16 11.89 -6.09 13.92
C GLU A 16 11.01 -6.00 15.17
N LEU A 17 10.39 -7.11 15.55
CA LEU A 17 9.73 -7.22 16.85
C LEU A 17 10.78 -7.48 17.93
N ARG A 18 10.57 -6.95 19.14
CA ARG A 18 11.49 -7.14 20.27
C ARG A 18 11.69 -8.61 20.63
N GLU A 19 10.72 -9.47 20.37
CA GLU A 19 10.85 -10.93 20.55
C GLU A 19 12.04 -11.53 19.77
N ASN A 20 12.48 -10.87 18.69
CA ASN A 20 13.64 -11.25 17.89
C ASN A 20 14.96 -10.63 18.41
N SER A 21 14.99 -9.99 19.59
CA SER A 21 16.11 -9.17 20.05
C SER A 21 17.45 -9.92 20.13
N PHE A 22 17.44 -11.20 20.51
CA PHE A 22 18.66 -12.02 20.60
C PHE A 22 19.30 -12.25 19.23
N THR A 23 18.47 -12.46 18.20
CA THR A 23 18.95 -12.59 16.82
C THR A 23 19.43 -11.25 16.28
N VAL A 24 18.74 -10.16 16.63
CA VAL A 24 19.08 -8.79 16.21
C VAL A 24 20.44 -8.36 16.75
N GLU A 25 20.79 -8.70 17.98
CA GLU A 25 22.11 -8.33 18.53
C GLU A 25 23.24 -8.95 17.70
N SER A 26 23.12 -10.22 17.35
CA SER A 26 24.08 -10.92 16.48
C SER A 26 24.15 -10.28 15.09
N LEU A 27 22.98 -10.03 14.47
CA LEU A 27 22.88 -9.40 13.15
C LEU A 27 23.41 -7.96 13.12
N SER A 28 23.26 -7.21 14.21
CA SER A 28 23.76 -5.83 14.30
C SER A 28 25.29 -5.76 14.29
N ARG A 29 25.95 -6.79 14.84
CA ARG A 29 27.41 -6.93 14.79
C ARG A 29 27.89 -7.37 13.41
N GLU A 30 27.14 -8.25 12.75
CA GLU A 30 27.44 -8.73 11.40
C GLU A 30 27.21 -7.65 10.32
N PHE A 31 26.16 -6.85 10.47
CA PHE A 31 25.73 -5.84 9.51
C PHE A 31 25.69 -4.43 10.12
N PRO A 32 26.84 -3.81 10.42
CA PRO A 32 26.91 -2.51 11.11
C PRO A 32 26.32 -1.34 10.30
N ARG A 33 26.11 -1.51 8.99
CA ARG A 33 25.44 -0.52 8.13
C ARG A 33 23.91 -0.56 8.22
N VAL A 34 23.34 -1.54 8.92
CA VAL A 34 21.89 -1.72 9.05
C VAL A 34 21.42 -1.18 10.39
N ARG A 35 20.45 -0.28 10.36
CA ARG A 35 19.78 0.23 11.56
C ARG A 35 18.61 -0.68 11.90
N PHE A 36 18.61 -1.27 13.09
CA PHE A 36 17.52 -2.12 13.56
C PHE A 36 16.56 -1.31 14.43
N LEU A 37 15.30 -1.20 14.00
CA LEU A 37 14.22 -0.61 14.78
C LEU A 37 13.45 -1.73 15.47
N LEU A 38 13.56 -1.82 16.79
CA LEU A 38 12.86 -2.81 17.60
C LEU A 38 11.54 -2.27 18.11
N LEU A 39 10.47 -3.02 17.87
CA LEU A 39 9.11 -2.67 18.27
C LEU A 39 8.66 -3.51 19.47
N ASP A 40 8.09 -2.83 20.46
CA ASP A 40 7.59 -3.44 21.70
C ASP A 40 6.25 -4.13 21.50
N ASP A 41 5.41 -3.54 20.66
CA ASP A 41 4.07 -4.04 20.35
C ASP A 41 3.96 -4.50 18.90
N SER A 42 3.05 -5.46 18.67
CA SER A 42 2.65 -5.82 17.32
C SER A 42 1.84 -4.67 16.69
N VAL A 43 2.48 -3.95 15.77
CA VAL A 43 1.81 -2.95 14.91
C VAL A 43 1.63 -3.50 13.50
N SER A 44 0.64 -2.96 12.79
CA SER A 44 0.37 -3.31 11.39
C SER A 44 1.58 -3.08 10.49
N ILE A 45 1.69 -3.85 9.40
CA ILE A 45 2.82 -3.76 8.46
C ILE A 45 2.95 -2.33 7.91
N GLY A 46 1.84 -1.69 7.54
CA GLY A 46 1.84 -0.30 7.11
C GLY A 46 2.35 0.67 8.18
N ALA A 47 2.04 0.45 9.47
CA ALA A 47 2.60 1.27 10.55
C ALA A 47 4.12 1.09 10.66
N ARG A 48 4.65 -0.13 10.49
CA ARG A 48 6.10 -0.38 10.45
C ARG A 48 6.76 0.37 9.30
N ILE A 49 6.16 0.33 8.11
CA ILE A 49 6.63 1.07 6.94
C ILE A 49 6.59 2.58 7.20
N ASN A 50 5.50 3.10 7.77
CA ASN A 50 5.39 4.51 8.12
C ASN A 50 6.50 4.96 9.09
N MET A 51 6.82 4.15 10.10
CA MET A 51 7.93 4.44 11.02
C MET A 51 9.27 4.50 10.28
N ALA A 52 9.56 3.51 9.42
CA ALA A 52 10.77 3.50 8.61
C ALA A 52 10.84 4.73 7.67
N MET A 53 9.74 5.06 6.97
CA MET A 53 9.65 6.22 6.07
C MET A 53 9.97 7.53 6.80
N ARG A 54 9.53 7.68 8.05
CA ARG A 54 9.75 8.89 8.88
C ARG A 54 11.21 9.06 9.35
N ILE A 55 11.95 7.96 9.52
CA ILE A 55 13.35 8.01 10.03
C ILE A 55 14.40 7.98 8.92
N MET A 56 14.00 7.66 7.70
CA MET A 56 14.87 7.63 6.53
C MET A 56 14.90 9.00 5.83
N ASN A 57 16.09 9.45 5.46
CA ASN A 57 16.28 10.76 4.81
C ASN A 57 16.27 10.69 3.27
N ALA A 58 16.05 9.51 2.68
CA ALA A 58 16.07 9.33 1.23
C ALA A 58 14.82 9.91 0.55
N GLU A 59 14.95 10.34 -0.71
CA GLU A 59 13.81 10.78 -1.54
C GLU A 59 12.97 9.59 -2.02
N ALA A 60 13.62 8.47 -2.30
CA ALA A 60 12.99 7.22 -2.71
C ALA A 60 13.41 6.09 -1.77
N ILE A 61 12.44 5.28 -1.35
CA ILE A 61 12.63 4.22 -0.36
C ILE A 61 12.13 2.90 -0.94
N LEU A 62 13.01 1.90 -0.99
CA LEU A 62 12.65 0.54 -1.34
C LEU A 62 12.08 -0.15 -0.11
N VAL A 63 10.85 -0.65 -0.20
CA VAL A 63 10.26 -1.55 0.80
C VAL A 63 10.26 -2.95 0.23
N MET A 64 10.81 -3.89 0.99
CA MET A 64 10.88 -5.31 0.64
C MET A 64 10.95 -6.18 1.89
N TRP A 65 10.61 -7.46 1.75
CA TRP A 65 10.74 -8.42 2.83
C TRP A 65 12.16 -8.96 2.95
N SER A 66 12.56 -9.32 4.17
CA SER A 66 13.86 -9.98 4.43
C SER A 66 13.97 -11.36 3.77
N THR A 67 12.84 -11.94 3.35
CA THR A 67 12.74 -13.19 2.57
C THR A 67 12.80 -12.97 1.06
N MET A 68 13.15 -11.78 0.57
CA MET A 68 13.36 -11.50 -0.84
C MET A 68 14.84 -11.34 -1.18
N ASP A 69 15.16 -11.52 -2.46
CA ASP A 69 16.41 -11.07 -3.05
C ASP A 69 16.30 -9.60 -3.46
N PRO A 70 17.39 -8.81 -3.32
CA PRO A 70 17.39 -7.43 -3.76
C PRO A 70 17.23 -7.32 -5.28
N PRO A 71 16.71 -6.19 -5.77
CA PRO A 71 16.46 -6.00 -7.20
C PRO A 71 17.75 -5.68 -7.96
N GLY A 72 18.14 -6.52 -8.91
CA GLY A 72 19.38 -6.34 -9.67
C GLY A 72 19.49 -5.09 -10.56
N SER A 73 18.50 -4.19 -10.61
CA SER A 73 18.53 -2.95 -11.42
C SER A 73 17.82 -1.77 -10.73
N ILE A 74 18.13 -1.53 -9.47
CA ILE A 74 17.52 -0.46 -8.66
C ILE A 74 17.68 0.94 -9.26
N THR A 75 18.83 1.27 -9.87
CA THR A 75 19.08 2.59 -10.46
C THR A 75 18.09 2.93 -11.58
N ARG A 76 17.82 1.97 -12.48
CA ARG A 76 16.85 2.13 -13.56
C ARG A 76 15.41 2.25 -13.03
N ALA A 77 15.10 1.54 -11.96
CA ALA A 77 13.81 1.66 -11.27
C ALA A 77 13.64 3.06 -10.67
N LEU A 78 14.69 3.61 -10.04
CA LEU A 78 14.71 4.97 -9.51
C LEU A 78 14.52 6.04 -10.59
N GLU A 79 15.26 5.92 -11.70
CA GLU A 79 15.07 6.82 -12.86
C GLU A 79 13.65 6.74 -13.42
N THR A 80 13.08 5.53 -13.47
CA THR A 80 11.70 5.32 -13.93
C THR A 80 10.70 5.97 -12.99
N LEU A 81 10.83 5.76 -11.67
CA LEU A 81 10.00 6.40 -10.65
C LEU A 81 10.02 7.94 -10.79
N LYS A 82 11.21 8.53 -10.93
CA LYS A 82 11.37 9.98 -11.10
C LYS A 82 10.75 10.48 -12.41
N ARG A 83 10.92 9.73 -13.51
CA ARG A 83 10.37 10.08 -14.82
C ARG A 83 8.84 9.99 -14.86
N THR A 84 8.25 8.95 -14.27
CA THR A 84 6.80 8.74 -14.28
C THR A 84 6.07 9.57 -13.25
N GLY A 85 6.76 10.01 -12.18
CA GLY A 85 6.13 10.74 -11.08
C GLY A 85 5.09 9.92 -10.34
N THR A 86 5.20 8.58 -10.36
CA THR A 86 4.30 7.68 -9.64
C THR A 86 4.63 7.68 -8.15
N VAL A 87 3.65 7.39 -7.29
CA VAL A 87 3.88 7.27 -5.84
C VAL A 87 4.72 6.06 -5.49
N CYS A 88 4.48 4.96 -6.21
CA CYS A 88 5.19 3.72 -6.00
C CYS A 88 5.36 3.00 -7.34
N LEU A 89 6.60 2.58 -7.58
CA LEU A 89 6.96 1.66 -8.65
C LEU A 89 7.06 0.26 -8.05
N SER A 90 6.08 -0.58 -8.32
CA SER A 90 6.01 -1.96 -7.86
C SER A 90 6.81 -2.89 -8.78
N PRO A 91 7.54 -3.88 -8.25
CA PRO A 91 8.27 -4.82 -9.08
C PRO A 91 7.37 -5.90 -9.67
N ALA A 92 7.84 -6.52 -10.74
CA ALA A 92 7.43 -7.87 -11.10
C ALA A 92 8.03 -8.86 -10.08
N LEU A 93 7.17 -9.65 -9.44
CA LEU A 93 7.57 -10.61 -8.42
C LEU A 93 7.63 -12.03 -8.96
N ARG A 94 8.57 -12.81 -8.43
CA ARG A 94 8.73 -14.24 -8.71
C ARG A 94 8.74 -15.04 -7.43
N ASN A 95 8.19 -16.25 -7.48
CA ASN A 95 8.32 -17.19 -6.37
C ASN A 95 9.74 -17.80 -6.30
N GLU A 96 9.94 -18.66 -5.32
CA GLU A 96 11.19 -19.39 -5.05
C GLU A 96 11.69 -20.23 -6.22
N ARG A 97 10.77 -20.63 -7.13
CA ARG A 97 11.07 -21.40 -8.34
C ARG A 97 11.36 -20.50 -9.55
N GLY A 98 11.33 -19.19 -9.37
CA GLY A 98 11.50 -18.20 -10.45
C GLY A 98 10.25 -17.99 -11.31
N GLU A 99 9.10 -18.56 -10.95
CA GLU A 99 7.84 -18.40 -11.67
C GLU A 99 7.24 -17.03 -11.39
N ALA A 100 6.72 -16.37 -12.43
CA ALA A 100 6.13 -15.05 -12.31
C ALA A 100 4.80 -15.10 -11.53
N LEU A 101 4.65 -14.20 -10.56
CA LEU A 101 3.43 -14.06 -9.78
C LEU A 101 2.46 -13.07 -10.46
N PRO A 102 1.14 -13.29 -10.32
CA PRO A 102 0.18 -12.26 -10.67
C PRO A 102 0.18 -11.19 -9.57
N VAL A 103 0.60 -9.97 -9.93
CA VAL A 103 0.82 -8.86 -8.98
C VAL A 103 -0.01 -7.62 -9.28
N VAL A 104 -0.67 -7.57 -10.44
CA VAL A 104 -1.45 -6.41 -10.86
C VAL A 104 -2.81 -6.45 -10.17
N GLN A 105 -3.07 -5.47 -9.31
CA GLN A 105 -4.31 -5.35 -8.53
C GLN A 105 -5.28 -4.43 -9.27
N VAL A 106 -6.44 -4.95 -9.65
CA VAL A 106 -7.43 -4.23 -10.44
C VAL A 106 -8.76 -4.15 -9.69
N PRO A 107 -9.33 -2.96 -9.49
CA PRO A 107 -10.67 -2.85 -8.91
C PRO A 107 -11.74 -3.25 -9.93
N ALA A 108 -12.76 -3.95 -9.47
CA ALA A 108 -13.91 -4.34 -10.26
C ALA A 108 -15.21 -4.19 -9.45
N LEU A 109 -16.32 -3.88 -10.12
CA LEU A 109 -17.65 -3.90 -9.51
C LEU A 109 -18.35 -5.22 -9.84
N GLN A 110 -18.51 -6.09 -8.85
CA GLN A 110 -19.30 -7.31 -8.96
C GLN A 110 -20.58 -7.17 -8.14
N ARG A 111 -21.76 -7.18 -8.78
CA ARG A 111 -23.07 -7.05 -8.11
C ARG A 111 -23.14 -5.84 -7.14
N ARG A 112 -22.59 -4.70 -7.54
CA ARG A 112 -22.49 -3.45 -6.75
C ARG A 112 -21.55 -3.52 -5.52
N GLN A 113 -20.75 -4.57 -5.40
CA GLN A 113 -19.67 -4.67 -4.43
C GLN A 113 -18.33 -4.46 -5.12
N LEU A 114 -17.43 -3.73 -4.46
CA LEU A 114 -16.05 -3.67 -4.90
C LEU A 114 -15.38 -5.03 -4.69
N ARG A 115 -14.70 -5.50 -5.72
CA ARG A 115 -13.79 -6.64 -5.68
C ARG A 115 -12.44 -6.20 -6.24
N VAL A 116 -11.38 -6.89 -5.83
CA VAL A 116 -10.05 -6.71 -6.40
C VAL A 116 -9.70 -8.00 -7.13
N MET A 117 -9.27 -7.86 -8.38
CA MET A 117 -8.76 -8.97 -9.18
C MET A 117 -7.24 -8.88 -9.23
N THR A 118 -6.58 -10.02 -9.11
CA THR A 118 -5.13 -10.14 -9.22
C THR A 118 -4.80 -10.71 -10.60
N LEU A 119 -4.12 -9.93 -11.44
CA LEU A 119 -3.79 -10.28 -12.82
C LEU A 119 -2.28 -10.44 -13.03
N PRO A 120 -1.87 -11.29 -14.00
CA PRO A 120 -0.48 -11.36 -14.43
C PRO A 120 -0.07 -10.12 -15.23
N ILE A 121 1.24 -9.86 -15.28
CA ILE A 121 1.82 -8.79 -16.09
C ILE A 121 1.89 -9.23 -17.56
N ARG A 122 1.33 -8.46 -18.50
CA ARG A 122 1.37 -8.76 -19.94
C ARG A 122 2.48 -8.04 -20.72
N GLY A 123 3.67 -7.93 -20.11
CA GLY A 123 4.91 -7.50 -20.78
C GLY A 123 5.18 -5.99 -20.84
N ARG A 124 4.19 -5.13 -20.55
CA ARG A 124 4.38 -3.68 -20.41
C ARG A 124 4.12 -3.20 -18.98
N ALA A 125 4.63 -2.01 -18.68
CA ALA A 125 4.29 -1.35 -17.43
C ALA A 125 2.79 -1.04 -17.38
N VAL A 126 2.18 -1.29 -16.22
CA VAL A 126 0.73 -1.24 -16.02
C VAL A 126 0.40 -0.65 -14.66
N ASP A 127 -0.66 0.14 -14.59
CA ASP A 127 -1.14 0.68 -13.32
C ASP A 127 -1.77 -0.42 -12.47
N THR A 128 -1.46 -0.40 -11.18
CA THR A 128 -2.00 -1.31 -10.17
C THR A 128 -2.62 -0.49 -9.05
N LEU A 129 -3.69 -1.01 -8.46
CA LEU A 129 -4.42 -0.29 -7.41
C LEU A 129 -3.54 -0.07 -6.19
N PHE A 130 -2.74 -1.06 -5.80
CA PHE A 130 -1.79 -0.97 -4.70
C PHE A 130 -0.58 -1.89 -4.95
N PRO A 131 0.57 -1.64 -4.29
CA PRO A 131 1.73 -2.51 -4.37
C PRO A 131 1.42 -3.88 -3.77
N PHE A 132 1.68 -4.94 -4.54
CA PHE A 132 1.53 -6.30 -4.04
C PHE A 132 2.44 -6.49 -2.82
N ASP A 133 1.86 -6.99 -1.74
CA ASP A 133 2.60 -7.30 -0.52
C ASP A 133 3.44 -6.13 0.05
N TYR A 134 2.96 -4.88 -0.14
CA TYR A 134 3.66 -3.64 0.22
C TYR A 134 4.99 -3.38 -0.52
N VAL A 135 5.40 -4.28 -1.41
CA VAL A 135 6.73 -4.23 -2.01
C VAL A 135 6.76 -3.25 -3.16
N GLY A 136 7.75 -2.37 -3.14
CA GLY A 136 7.91 -1.35 -4.16
C GLY A 136 8.95 -0.30 -3.81
N LEU A 137 9.32 0.48 -4.83
CA LEU A 137 10.13 1.68 -4.68
C LEU A 137 9.19 2.90 -4.59
N TYR A 138 9.13 3.51 -3.41
CA TYR A 138 8.21 4.60 -3.11
C TYR A 138 8.89 5.95 -3.24
N ASP A 139 8.20 6.92 -3.83
CA ASP A 139 8.53 8.34 -3.65
C ASP A 139 8.06 8.76 -2.25
N ARG A 140 9.00 9.11 -1.37
CA ARG A 140 8.70 9.38 0.04
C ARG A 140 7.75 10.56 0.20
N ARG A 141 7.96 11.64 -0.57
CA ARG A 141 7.14 12.86 -0.45
C ARG A 141 5.71 12.62 -0.93
N ARG A 142 5.52 11.87 -2.02
CA ARG A 142 4.19 11.49 -2.49
C ARG A 142 3.51 10.52 -1.53
N PHE A 143 4.25 9.54 -1.00
CA PHE A 143 3.74 8.59 0.00
C PHE A 143 3.27 9.29 1.29
N GLU A 144 4.11 10.17 1.85
CA GLU A 144 3.75 11.03 2.99
C GLU A 144 2.61 11.97 2.64
N GLY A 145 2.66 12.55 1.44
CA GLY A 145 1.63 13.37 0.86
C GLY A 145 0.30 12.64 0.84
N LEU A 146 0.23 11.36 0.50
CA LEU A 146 -1.01 10.59 0.56
C LEU A 146 -1.56 10.44 1.98
N GLY A 147 -0.75 10.71 3.02
CA GLY A 147 -1.05 10.42 4.41
C GLY A 147 -0.64 9.01 4.80
N MET A 148 0.34 8.42 4.09
CA MET A 148 0.97 7.12 4.38
C MET A 148 -0.05 5.96 4.53
N PHE A 149 0.31 4.81 5.07
CA PHE A 149 -0.69 3.77 5.40
C PHE A 149 -1.56 4.19 6.60
N ASP A 150 -2.84 3.82 6.60
CA ASP A 150 -3.70 4.06 7.75
C ASP A 150 -3.38 3.05 8.87
N GLU A 151 -2.77 3.55 9.94
CA GLU A 151 -2.32 2.73 11.08
C GLU A 151 -3.48 2.12 11.87
N GLN A 152 -4.71 2.66 11.74
CA GLN A 152 -5.92 2.11 12.35
C GLN A 152 -6.56 0.97 11.54
N ILE A 153 -6.05 0.69 10.34
CA ILE A 153 -6.43 -0.49 9.57
C ILE A 153 -5.39 -1.57 9.85
N GLY A 154 -5.71 -2.48 10.76
CA GLY A 154 -4.81 -3.58 11.13
C GLY A 154 -4.68 -4.63 10.03
N HIS A 155 -5.75 -4.87 9.27
CA HIS A 155 -5.80 -5.93 8.28
C HIS A 155 -5.01 -5.56 7.00
N PRO A 156 -4.02 -6.38 6.57
CA PRO A 156 -3.12 -6.01 5.47
C PRO A 156 -3.80 -5.68 4.15
N PHE A 157 -4.75 -6.52 3.71
CA PHE A 157 -5.50 -6.29 2.47
C PHE A 157 -6.23 -4.93 2.48
N TRP A 158 -7.01 -4.67 3.53
CA TRP A 158 -7.77 -3.42 3.65
C TRP A 158 -6.85 -2.19 3.78
N GLN A 159 -5.67 -2.34 4.41
CA GLN A 159 -4.71 -1.25 4.56
C GLN A 159 -4.08 -0.87 3.21
N LYS A 160 -3.64 -1.86 2.43
CA LYS A 160 -3.12 -1.63 1.06
C LYS A 160 -4.20 -1.09 0.14
N LEU A 161 -5.40 -1.66 0.20
CA LEU A 161 -6.52 -1.24 -0.61
C LEU A 161 -6.92 0.21 -0.31
N ASP A 162 -6.94 0.60 0.96
CA ASP A 162 -7.18 1.98 1.38
C ASP A 162 -6.13 2.95 0.85
N PHE A 163 -4.83 2.61 0.99
CA PHE A 163 -3.75 3.44 0.45
C PHE A 163 -3.87 3.58 -1.08
N GLY A 164 -4.09 2.47 -1.77
CA GLY A 164 -4.22 2.41 -3.21
C GLY A 164 -5.41 3.18 -3.78
N PHE A 165 -6.60 2.99 -3.19
CA PHE A 165 -7.79 3.74 -3.59
C PHE A 165 -7.61 5.23 -3.34
N ARG A 166 -7.04 5.62 -2.20
CA ARG A 166 -6.77 7.03 -1.90
C ARG A 166 -5.82 7.65 -2.92
N ALA A 167 -4.77 6.92 -3.34
CA ALA A 167 -3.91 7.36 -4.43
C ALA A 167 -4.74 7.63 -5.70
N ALA A 168 -5.53 6.65 -6.13
CA ALA A 168 -6.35 6.77 -7.33
C ALA A 168 -7.40 7.90 -7.25
N LEU A 169 -8.07 8.06 -6.11
CA LEU A 169 -9.04 9.14 -5.87
C LEU A 169 -8.38 10.53 -5.98
N TRP A 170 -7.09 10.63 -5.67
CA TRP A 170 -6.31 11.87 -5.72
C TRP A 170 -5.52 12.04 -7.02
N GLY A 171 -5.73 11.16 -8.01
CA GLY A 171 -5.05 11.17 -9.32
C GLY A 171 -3.58 10.72 -9.26
N GLU A 172 -3.15 10.16 -8.14
CA GLU A 172 -1.84 9.57 -7.98
C GLU A 172 -1.81 8.14 -8.55
N GLN A 173 -0.65 7.73 -9.07
CA GLN A 173 -0.50 6.44 -9.75
C GLN A 173 0.48 5.52 -9.01
N ILE A 174 0.16 4.23 -9.00
CA ILE A 174 1.04 3.15 -8.59
C ILE A 174 1.18 2.23 -9.79
N ARG A 175 2.41 1.87 -10.17
CA ARG A 175 2.68 1.18 -11.44
C ARG A 175 3.57 -0.03 -11.22
N VAL A 176 3.21 -1.15 -11.85
CA VAL A 176 4.08 -2.32 -11.95
C VAL A 176 5.03 -2.15 -13.12
N GLU A 177 6.33 -2.29 -12.88
CA GLU A 177 7.38 -2.18 -13.90
C GLU A 177 7.99 -3.57 -14.19
N PRO A 178 7.74 -4.17 -15.37
CA PRO A 178 8.20 -5.53 -15.70
C PRO A 178 9.72 -5.73 -15.67
N THR A 179 10.48 -4.64 -15.85
CA THR A 179 11.96 -4.66 -15.82
C THR A 179 12.51 -4.52 -14.41
N PHE A 180 11.73 -4.02 -13.45
CA PHE A 180 12.06 -3.98 -12.03
C PHE A 180 11.60 -5.29 -11.39
N ARG A 181 12.53 -6.18 -11.03
CA ARG A 181 12.24 -7.57 -10.66
C ARG A 181 12.79 -7.93 -9.29
N MET A 182 12.02 -8.71 -8.54
CA MET A 182 12.44 -9.27 -7.26
C MET A 182 11.93 -10.72 -7.12
N THR A 183 12.65 -11.53 -6.38
CA THR A 183 12.35 -12.95 -6.18
C THR A 183 12.19 -13.23 -4.70
N TYR A 184 11.13 -13.96 -4.33
CA TYR A 184 10.98 -14.51 -2.99
C TYR A 184 11.90 -15.71 -2.80
N ARG A 185 12.65 -15.74 -1.71
CA ARG A 185 13.31 -16.92 -1.16
C ARG A 185 12.36 -17.78 -0.33
N SER A 186 11.29 -17.17 0.18
CA SER A 186 10.16 -17.86 0.79
C SER A 186 8.88 -17.08 0.50
N MET A 187 7.88 -17.75 -0.09
CA MET A 187 6.59 -17.13 -0.43
C MET A 187 5.83 -16.71 0.83
N PRO A 188 5.19 -15.52 0.83
CA PRO A 188 4.28 -15.15 1.89
C PRO A 188 3.02 -16.00 1.84
N GLU A 189 2.35 -16.09 2.98
CA GLU A 189 1.03 -16.73 3.07
C GLU A 189 0.02 -16.04 2.13
N PRO A 190 -0.92 -16.78 1.53
CA PRO A 190 -1.98 -16.19 0.72
C PRO A 190 -2.76 -15.12 1.50
N GLU A 191 -2.95 -13.96 0.87
CA GLU A 191 -3.65 -12.85 1.50
C GLU A 191 -5.16 -13.13 1.64
N ASP A 192 -5.68 -13.02 2.86
CA ASP A 192 -7.12 -13.01 3.11
C ASP A 192 -7.76 -11.73 2.55
N GLN A 193 -8.80 -11.86 1.73
CA GLN A 193 -9.56 -10.74 1.18
C GLN A 193 -10.97 -10.64 1.77
N THR A 194 -11.25 -11.43 2.80
CA THR A 194 -12.55 -11.45 3.45
C THR A 194 -12.83 -10.09 4.10
N ALA A 195 -14.07 -9.63 4.00
CA ALA A 195 -14.51 -8.42 4.69
C ALA A 195 -14.33 -8.62 6.20
N SER A 196 -13.43 -7.82 6.77
CA SER A 196 -12.95 -7.99 8.14
C SER A 196 -12.66 -6.61 8.75
N GLU A 197 -11.90 -6.59 9.85
CA GLU A 197 -11.45 -5.39 10.50
C GLU A 197 -10.78 -4.42 9.51
N GLY A 198 -11.18 -3.15 9.55
CA GLY A 198 -10.67 -2.12 8.65
C GLY A 198 -11.51 -1.85 7.40
N TYR A 199 -12.37 -2.77 6.97
CA TYR A 199 -13.29 -2.55 5.84
C TYR A 199 -14.18 -1.31 6.04
N GLU A 200 -14.68 -1.09 7.25
CA GLU A 200 -15.59 0.02 7.55
C GLU A 200 -14.93 1.38 7.36
N ARG A 201 -13.68 1.48 7.82
CA ARG A 201 -12.87 2.69 7.70
C ARG A 201 -12.49 2.94 6.25
N PHE A 202 -12.06 1.90 5.54
CA PHE A 202 -11.85 1.92 4.10
C PHE A 202 -13.10 2.40 3.34
N TYR A 203 -14.26 1.82 3.66
CA TYR A 203 -15.53 2.17 3.02
C TYR A 203 -15.88 3.63 3.24
N ALA A 204 -15.88 4.10 4.49
CA ALA A 204 -16.29 5.46 4.82
C ALA A 204 -15.33 6.51 4.24
N ARG A 205 -14.03 6.22 4.21
CA ARG A 205 -13.00 7.17 3.78
C ARG A 205 -12.77 7.22 2.27
N ASN A 206 -13.09 6.14 1.55
CA ASN A 206 -12.83 6.04 0.11
C ASN A 206 -14.12 5.83 -0.70
N LEU A 207 -14.95 4.84 -0.34
CA LEU A 207 -16.12 4.46 -1.15
C LEU A 207 -17.36 5.33 -0.91
N ALA A 208 -17.51 5.87 0.30
CA ALA A 208 -18.63 6.74 0.66
C ALA A 208 -18.44 8.19 0.20
N VAL A 209 -17.21 8.55 -0.23
CA VAL A 209 -16.87 9.89 -0.73
C VAL A 209 -17.71 10.21 -1.97
N ARG A 210 -18.21 11.45 -2.00
CA ARG A 210 -18.91 12.03 -3.14
C ARG A 210 -18.25 13.34 -3.50
N ILE A 211 -17.98 13.54 -4.79
CA ILE A 211 -17.52 14.82 -5.31
C ILE A 211 -18.74 15.66 -5.70
N ARG A 212 -18.75 16.90 -5.24
CA ARG A 212 -19.75 17.94 -5.57
C ARG A 212 -19.01 19.19 -6.01
N GLU A 213 -19.74 20.20 -6.50
CA GLU A 213 -19.17 21.51 -6.85
C GLU A 213 -18.39 22.15 -5.68
N SER A 214 -18.83 21.90 -4.44
CA SER A 214 -18.18 22.39 -3.22
C SER A 214 -16.94 21.59 -2.79
N GLY A 215 -16.54 20.56 -3.55
CA GLY A 215 -15.47 19.63 -3.20
C GLY A 215 -15.96 18.25 -2.74
N ALA A 216 -15.03 17.42 -2.28
CA ALA A 216 -15.32 16.08 -1.79
C ALA A 216 -15.89 16.09 -0.37
N GLY A 217 -16.85 15.19 -0.10
CA GLY A 217 -17.43 15.02 1.23
C GLY A 217 -18.03 13.63 1.46
N VAL A 218 -18.30 13.31 2.73
CA VAL A 218 -18.88 12.03 3.17
C VAL A 218 -20.26 12.28 3.78
N PRO A 219 -21.36 11.80 3.17
CA PRO A 219 -22.70 12.00 3.73
C PRO A 219 -22.92 11.16 4.99
N LEU A 220 -23.04 11.79 6.16
CA LEU A 220 -23.26 11.09 7.43
C LEU A 220 -24.53 10.22 7.45
N LEU A 221 -25.56 10.59 6.68
CA LEU A 221 -26.78 9.79 6.53
C LEU A 221 -26.52 8.41 5.88
N GLN A 222 -25.40 8.22 5.17
CA GLN A 222 -25.02 6.89 4.65
C GLN A 222 -24.57 5.93 5.76
N ALA A 223 -24.29 6.41 6.98
CA ALA A 223 -23.96 5.57 8.12
C ALA A 223 -25.12 4.62 8.50
N LEU A 224 -26.38 5.05 8.33
CA LEU A 224 -27.56 4.24 8.67
C LEU A 224 -27.71 3.00 7.77
N PRO A 225 -27.81 3.11 6.44
CA PRO A 225 -27.87 1.94 5.57
C PRO A 225 -26.58 1.11 5.61
N PHE A 226 -25.44 1.73 5.98
CA PHE A 226 -24.20 1.01 6.22
C PHE A 226 -24.29 0.11 7.46
N ALA A 227 -24.74 0.65 8.61
CA ALA A 227 -24.88 -0.09 9.86
C ALA A 227 -25.77 -1.34 9.69
N ILE A 228 -26.90 -1.19 8.99
CA ILE A 228 -27.83 -2.29 8.69
C ILE A 228 -27.15 -3.38 7.85
N ARG A 229 -26.44 -3.00 6.77
CA ARG A 229 -25.79 -3.96 5.88
C ARG A 229 -24.62 -4.68 6.55
N SER A 230 -23.85 -3.96 7.35
CA SER A 230 -22.66 -4.46 8.03
C SER A 230 -22.96 -5.13 9.37
N ARG A 231 -24.23 -5.19 9.78
CA ARG A 231 -24.68 -5.72 11.09
C ARG A 231 -23.95 -5.08 12.28
N LYS A 232 -23.69 -3.78 12.19
CA LYS A 232 -22.98 -2.99 13.21
C LYS A 232 -23.94 -2.09 13.96
N SER A 233 -23.53 -1.62 15.13
CA SER A 233 -24.33 -0.62 15.84
C SER A 233 -24.33 0.70 15.08
N ILE A 234 -25.45 1.41 15.13
CA ILE A 234 -25.58 2.74 14.50
C ILE A 234 -24.56 3.72 15.10
N ALA A 235 -24.30 3.63 16.41
CA ALA A 235 -23.32 4.47 17.10
C ALA A 235 -21.90 4.27 16.55
N GLU A 236 -21.47 3.03 16.35
CA GLU A 236 -20.17 2.71 15.76
C GLU A 236 -20.08 3.22 14.31
N ALA A 237 -21.11 2.97 13.50
CA ALA A 237 -21.14 3.44 12.12
C ALA A 237 -21.08 4.97 12.04
N LEU A 238 -21.83 5.69 12.89
CA LEU A 238 -21.79 7.15 12.94
C LEU A 238 -20.42 7.68 13.35
N ARG A 239 -19.74 7.02 14.30
CA ARG A 239 -18.37 7.38 14.69
C ARG A 239 -17.41 7.25 13.50
N VAL A 240 -17.42 6.09 12.83
CA VAL A 240 -16.58 5.84 11.65
C VAL A 240 -16.83 6.88 10.54
N PHE A 241 -18.10 7.19 10.27
CA PHE A 241 -18.46 8.18 9.24
C PHE A 241 -18.09 9.61 9.63
N ARG A 242 -18.17 9.97 10.91
CA ARG A 242 -17.74 11.28 11.41
C ARG A 242 -16.24 11.46 11.28
N ASP A 243 -15.47 10.44 11.67
CA ASP A 243 -14.01 10.45 11.56
C ASP A 243 -13.58 10.55 10.09
N ALA A 244 -14.21 9.75 9.23
CA ALA A 244 -13.99 9.80 7.78
C ALA A 244 -14.38 11.17 7.19
N SER A 245 -15.52 11.74 7.57
CA SER A 245 -15.96 13.06 7.10
C SER A 245 -14.97 14.15 7.50
N GLY A 246 -14.47 14.14 8.74
CA GLY A 246 -13.48 15.12 9.18
C GLY A 246 -12.14 14.97 8.44
N TRP A 247 -11.72 13.74 8.14
CA TRP A 247 -10.51 13.50 7.35
C TRP A 247 -10.68 13.93 5.88
N VAL A 248 -11.82 13.63 5.27
CA VAL A 248 -12.11 14.02 3.88
C VAL A 248 -12.22 15.52 3.75
N GLU A 249 -12.87 16.22 4.69
CA GLU A 249 -12.97 17.69 4.66
C GLU A 249 -11.58 18.36 4.67
N ARG A 250 -10.66 17.87 5.52
CA ARG A 250 -9.28 18.39 5.56
C ARG A 250 -8.49 18.16 4.27
N ASN A 251 -8.90 17.20 3.45
CA ASN A 251 -8.22 16.83 2.21
C ASN A 251 -9.08 17.07 0.97
N ARG A 252 -10.18 17.82 1.08
CA ARG A 252 -11.25 17.86 0.08
C ARG A 252 -10.80 18.28 -1.31
N GLU A 253 -9.79 19.14 -1.39
CA GLU A 253 -9.24 19.71 -2.63
C GLU A 253 -8.37 18.71 -3.40
N ARG A 254 -7.95 17.63 -2.74
CA ARG A 254 -7.08 16.62 -3.33
C ARG A 254 -7.84 15.55 -4.07
N PHE A 255 -9.13 15.42 -3.81
CA PHE A 255 -9.99 14.46 -4.49
C PHE A 255 -10.31 14.94 -5.90
N LEU A 256 -9.82 14.19 -6.89
CA LEU A 256 -10.10 14.41 -8.31
C LEU A 256 -11.20 13.48 -8.82
N HIS A 257 -11.32 12.29 -8.23
CA HIS A 257 -12.27 11.26 -8.64
C HIS A 257 -13.07 10.72 -7.45
N ASP A 258 -14.28 10.24 -7.72
CA ASP A 258 -15.00 9.40 -6.77
C ASP A 258 -14.72 7.91 -7.06
N ALA A 259 -15.09 7.03 -6.11
CA ALA A 259 -14.81 5.61 -6.25
C ALA A 259 -15.45 4.98 -7.50
N ARG A 260 -16.61 5.46 -7.96
CA ARG A 260 -17.26 4.90 -9.16
C ARG A 260 -16.50 5.29 -10.41
N THR A 261 -16.05 6.54 -10.49
CA THR A 261 -15.20 7.04 -11.56
C THR A 261 -13.90 6.23 -11.63
N VAL A 262 -13.20 6.06 -10.49
CA VAL A 262 -11.98 5.23 -10.41
C VAL A 262 -12.20 3.84 -10.98
N VAL A 263 -13.26 3.12 -10.55
CA VAL A 263 -13.49 1.75 -11.06
C VAL A 263 -13.92 1.72 -12.52
N LYS A 264 -14.72 2.69 -12.97
CA LYS A 264 -15.21 2.76 -14.35
C LYS A 264 -14.08 3.08 -15.34
N GLU A 265 -13.17 3.97 -14.97
CA GLU A 265 -12.06 4.40 -15.81
C GLU A 265 -10.86 3.45 -15.75
N TRP A 266 -10.89 2.46 -14.84
CA TRP A 266 -9.85 1.45 -14.75
C TRP A 266 -9.86 0.54 -15.99
N SER A 267 -9.02 0.88 -16.97
CA SER A 267 -8.90 0.11 -18.20
C SER A 267 -8.08 -1.17 -17.96
N ILE A 268 -8.76 -2.32 -18.03
CA ILE A 268 -8.13 -3.65 -18.05
C ILE A 268 -7.39 -3.88 -19.37
N ASP A 269 -7.73 -3.14 -20.43
CA ASP A 269 -7.10 -3.28 -21.75
C ASP A 269 -5.62 -2.85 -21.75
N ASN A 270 -5.17 -2.21 -20.67
CA ASN A 270 -3.77 -1.89 -20.42
C ASN A 270 -3.01 -2.85 -19.51
N ALA A 271 -3.67 -3.86 -18.94
CA ALA A 271 -3.09 -4.89 -18.07
C ALA A 271 -2.72 -6.18 -18.80
#